data_AF-A0A2N1G4X0-F1
#
_entry.id   AF-A0A2N1G4X0-F1
#
_cell.length_a   1.000
_cell.length_b   1.000
_cell.length_c   1.000
_cell.angle_alpha   90.00
_cell.angle_beta   90.00
_cell.angle_gamma   90.00
#
_symmetry.space_group_name_H-M   'P 1'
#
loop_
_entity.id
_entity.type
_entity.pdbx_description
1 polymer ?
#
loop_
_entity_poly.entity_id
_entity_poly.type
_entity_poly.pdbx_seq_one_letter_code
_entity_poly.pdbx_strand_id
1 'polypeptide(L)'
;MIVALVEPKTRLTTNKKIIKNSTKIILAKIVFLLTSVIVLFFTIIDIFNQQSTKDRIVGSWFSDVDSNSIWIFSLDGNCKRYYAEKLLNTSDFTITNTSCKNKIDSKDEYLKLIKSTGKNILRCINGITQDGNDIYLSIEFNGNLSPMLFKKQGV
;
A
#
# COMPACT_ATOMS: atom_id res chain seq x y z
N MET A 1 86.09 -1.18 20.41
CA MET A 1 85.13 -0.72 19.39
C MET A 1 83.94 -1.67 19.42
N ILE A 2 82.83 -1.30 20.06
CA ILE A 2 81.63 -2.12 20.16
C ILE A 2 80.56 -1.46 19.29
N VAL A 3 80.21 -2.10 18.17
CA VAL A 3 79.09 -1.68 17.33
C VAL A 3 77.84 -2.31 17.90
N ALA A 4 76.99 -1.52 18.55
CA ALA A 4 75.70 -1.98 19.03
C ALA A 4 74.70 -2.04 17.86
N LEU A 5 74.22 -3.25 17.54
CA LEU A 5 73.09 -3.47 16.64
C LEU A 5 71.81 -2.94 17.32
N VAL A 6 71.21 -1.90 16.76
CA VAL A 6 69.90 -1.39 17.20
C VAL A 6 68.80 -2.24 16.57
N GLU A 7 67.95 -2.84 17.41
CA GLU A 7 66.95 -3.85 17.06
C GLU A 7 65.73 -3.35 16.22
N PRO A 8 65.10 -4.24 15.42
CA PRO A 8 64.00 -3.95 14.48
C PRO A 8 62.59 -3.73 15.10
N LYS A 9 62.49 -3.45 16.40
CA LYS A 9 61.23 -3.55 17.18
C LYS A 9 60.16 -2.51 16.84
N THR A 10 60.57 -1.33 16.35
CA THR A 10 59.68 -0.20 16.00
C THR A 10 58.90 -0.39 14.70
N ARG A 11 59.39 -1.22 13.78
CA ARG A 11 58.72 -1.46 12.48
C ARG A 11 57.51 -2.39 12.59
N LEU A 12 57.56 -3.35 13.51
CA LEU A 12 56.47 -4.33 13.71
C LEU A 12 55.22 -3.73 14.37
N THR A 13 55.39 -2.84 15.34
CA THR A 13 54.28 -2.20 16.06
C THR A 13 53.48 -1.24 15.17
N THR A 14 54.16 -0.52 14.29
CA THR A 14 53.56 0.41 13.33
C THR A 14 52.71 -0.32 12.29
N ASN A 15 53.21 -1.43 11.74
CA ASN A 15 52.46 -2.25 10.78
C ASN A 15 51.20 -2.90 11.39
N LYS A 16 51.28 -3.41 12.64
CA LYS A 16 50.09 -3.96 13.33
C LYS A 16 49.01 -2.91 13.57
N LYS A 17 49.38 -1.66 13.90
CA LYS A 17 48.43 -0.56 14.13
C LYS A 17 47.73 -0.13 12.84
N ILE A 18 48.47 -0.05 11.73
CA ILE A 18 47.92 0.28 10.39
C ILE A 18 46.94 -0.80 9.93
N ILE A 19 47.30 -2.08 10.06
CA ILE A 19 46.43 -3.21 9.71
C ILE A 19 45.14 -3.19 10.55
N LYS A 20 45.25 -2.97 11.87
CA LYS A 20 44.09 -2.91 12.78
C LYS A 20 43.13 -1.76 12.44
N ASN A 21 43.66 -0.58 12.08
CA ASN A 21 42.83 0.56 11.66
C ASN A 21 42.18 0.34 10.29
N SER A 22 42.89 -0.29 9.35
CA SER A 22 42.36 -0.72 8.05
C SER A 22 41.18 -1.69 8.21
N THR A 23 41.32 -2.73 9.04
CA THR A 23 40.23 -3.69 9.30
C THR A 23 39.00 -3.05 9.94
N LYS A 24 39.18 -2.06 10.82
CA LYS A 24 38.04 -1.33 11.42
C LYS A 24 37.26 -0.52 10.38
N ILE A 25 37.95 0.11 9.44
CA ILE A 25 37.33 0.89 8.36
C ILE A 25 36.58 -0.03 7.39
N ILE A 26 37.18 -1.18 7.04
CA ILE A 26 36.53 -2.19 6.18
C ILE A 26 35.29 -2.75 6.88
N LEU A 27 35.38 -3.10 8.16
CA LEU A 27 34.25 -3.60 8.95
C LEU A 27 33.12 -2.56 9.02
N ALA A 28 33.44 -1.29 9.28
CA ALA A 28 32.46 -0.22 9.31
C ALA A 28 31.74 -0.04 7.96
N LYS A 29 32.46 -0.15 6.84
CA LYS A 29 31.87 -0.11 5.49
C LYS A 29 30.95 -1.30 5.22
N ILE A 30 31.34 -2.50 5.63
CA ILE A 30 30.51 -3.71 5.50
C ILE A 30 29.22 -3.57 6.31
N VAL A 31 29.33 -3.11 7.56
CA VAL A 31 28.17 -2.89 8.43
C VAL A 31 27.23 -1.85 7.81
N PHE A 32 27.77 -0.72 7.31
CA PHE A 32 26.98 0.31 6.64
C PHE A 32 26.25 -0.23 5.39
N LEU A 33 26.95 -1.01 4.56
CA LEU A 33 26.39 -1.62 3.36
C LEU A 33 25.25 -2.61 3.73
N LEU A 34 25.47 -3.46 4.74
CA LEU A 34 24.45 -4.39 5.25
C LEU A 34 23.22 -3.65 5.77
N THR A 35 23.41 -2.60 6.57
CA THR A 35 22.29 -1.80 7.08
C THR A 35 21.50 -1.13 5.95
N SER A 36 22.17 -0.64 4.92
CA SER A 36 21.50 -0.03 3.76
C SER A 36 20.66 -1.05 2.98
N VAL A 37 21.17 -2.27 2.79
CA VAL A 37 20.44 -3.36 2.12
C VAL A 37 19.20 -3.76 2.92
N ILE A 38 19.31 -3.84 4.25
CA ILE A 38 18.18 -4.18 5.13
C ILE A 38 17.08 -3.12 5.05
N VAL A 39 17.42 -1.82 5.10
CA VAL A 39 16.44 -0.72 4.96
C VAL A 39 15.73 -0.77 3.61
N LEU A 40 16.49 -1.01 2.52
CA LEU A 40 15.90 -1.17 1.18
C LEU A 40 14.93 -2.35 1.12
N PHE A 41 15.27 -3.49 1.73
CA PHE A 41 14.38 -4.65 1.79
C PHE A 41 13.07 -4.34 2.51
N PHE A 42 13.09 -3.63 3.63
CA PHE A 42 11.86 -3.25 4.35
C PHE A 42 10.97 -2.30 3.54
N THR A 43 11.55 -1.35 2.78
CA THR A 43 10.76 -0.43 1.94
C THR A 43 10.03 -1.12 0.78
N ILE A 44 10.60 -2.21 0.24
CA ILE A 44 9.99 -2.93 -0.89
C ILE A 44 8.80 -3.76 -0.41
N ILE A 45 8.85 -4.34 0.79
CA ILE A 45 7.78 -5.15 1.36
C ILE A 45 6.50 -4.31 1.57
N ASP A 46 6.62 -3.07 2.05
CA ASP A 46 5.47 -2.19 2.25
C ASP A 46 4.78 -1.80 0.92
N ILE A 47 5.56 -1.65 -0.16
CA ILE A 47 5.01 -1.33 -1.49
C ILE A 47 4.30 -2.56 -2.09
N PHE A 48 4.86 -3.76 -1.93
CA PHE A 48 4.21 -4.99 -2.41
C PHE A 48 2.96 -5.38 -1.61
N ASN A 49 2.90 -5.01 -0.33
CA ASN A 49 1.74 -5.25 0.52
C ASN A 49 0.62 -4.21 0.35
N GLN A 50 0.87 -3.08 -0.33
CA GLN A 50 -0.19 -2.15 -0.74
C GLN A 50 -0.93 -2.70 -1.95
N GLN A 51 -1.80 -3.68 -1.72
CA GLN A 51 -2.78 -4.09 -2.71
C GLN A 51 -3.61 -2.87 -3.11
N SER A 52 -3.71 -2.60 -4.41
CA SER A 52 -4.38 -1.39 -4.89
C SER A 52 -5.85 -1.37 -4.44
N THR A 53 -6.44 -0.19 -4.24
CA THR A 53 -7.87 -0.08 -3.91
C THR A 53 -8.76 -0.78 -4.93
N LYS A 54 -8.33 -0.79 -6.21
CA LYS A 54 -8.99 -1.54 -7.29
C LYS A 54 -9.05 -3.04 -7.00
N ASP A 55 -8.00 -3.62 -6.43
CA ASP A 55 -7.99 -5.05 -6.12
C ASP A 55 -8.73 -5.33 -4.80
N ARG A 56 -8.60 -4.44 -3.82
CA ARG A 56 -9.24 -4.59 -2.49
C ARG A 56 -10.77 -4.50 -2.53
N ILE A 57 -11.31 -3.67 -3.43
CA ILE A 57 -12.76 -3.46 -3.59
C ILE A 57 -13.47 -4.66 -4.23
N VAL A 58 -12.75 -5.58 -4.88
CA VAL A 58 -13.35 -6.76 -5.52
C VAL A 58 -14.00 -7.67 -4.48
N GLY A 59 -15.24 -8.09 -4.74
CA GLY A 59 -16.04 -8.94 -3.87
C GLY A 59 -17.49 -8.47 -3.73
N SER A 60 -18.25 -9.18 -2.89
CA SER A 60 -19.64 -8.87 -2.54
C SER A 60 -19.69 -8.00 -1.29
N TRP A 61 -20.47 -6.92 -1.35
CA TRP A 61 -20.59 -5.92 -0.30
C TRP A 61 -22.06 -5.69 0.05
N PHE A 62 -22.41 -5.96 1.31
CA PHE A 62 -23.74 -5.79 1.86
C PHE A 62 -23.82 -4.44 2.55
N SER A 63 -24.86 -3.66 2.28
CA SER A 63 -25.04 -2.40 3.00
C SER A 63 -25.32 -2.67 4.47
N ASP A 64 -24.63 -1.94 5.35
CA ASP A 64 -24.78 -2.09 6.81
C ASP A 64 -26.15 -1.62 7.32
N VAL A 65 -26.81 -0.73 6.56
CA VAL A 65 -28.14 -0.18 6.89
C VAL A 65 -29.29 -0.94 6.22
N ASP A 66 -29.03 -1.68 5.14
CA ASP A 66 -30.03 -2.48 4.43
C ASP A 66 -29.37 -3.69 3.76
N SER A 67 -29.46 -4.84 4.42
CA SER A 67 -28.87 -6.10 3.96
C SER A 67 -29.41 -6.59 2.60
N ASN A 68 -30.56 -6.07 2.13
CA ASN A 68 -31.06 -6.39 0.80
C ASN A 68 -30.28 -5.70 -0.32
N SER A 69 -29.55 -4.62 -0.01
CA SER A 69 -28.75 -3.84 -0.95
C SER A 69 -27.34 -4.42 -1.03
N ILE A 70 -27.01 -5.02 -2.18
CA ILE A 70 -25.74 -5.72 -2.41
C ILE A 70 -25.03 -5.12 -3.62
N TRP A 71 -23.74 -4.86 -3.48
CA TRP A 71 -22.86 -4.42 -4.56
C TRP A 71 -21.78 -5.48 -4.77
N ILE A 72 -21.62 -5.95 -6.00
CA ILE A 72 -20.63 -6.97 -6.36
C ILE A 72 -19.66 -6.36 -7.36
N PHE A 73 -18.41 -6.19 -6.96
CA PHE A 73 -17.32 -5.74 -7.82
C PHE A 73 -16.50 -6.93 -8.28
N SER A 74 -16.34 -7.06 -9.60
CA SER A 74 -15.65 -8.17 -10.24
C SER A 74 -14.27 -7.75 -10.76
N LEU A 75 -13.36 -8.72 -10.92
CA LEU A 75 -12.00 -8.49 -11.44
C LEU A 75 -11.97 -7.94 -12.86
N ASP A 76 -13.02 -8.21 -13.64
CA ASP A 76 -13.20 -7.72 -15.01
C ASP A 76 -13.60 -6.24 -15.08
N GLY A 77 -13.75 -5.56 -13.93
CA GLY A 77 -14.14 -4.16 -13.88
C GLY A 77 -15.64 -3.94 -13.92
N ASN A 78 -16.48 -4.97 -13.71
CA ASN A 78 -17.92 -4.82 -13.61
C ASN A 78 -18.39 -4.66 -12.15
N CYS A 79 -19.35 -3.76 -11.93
CA CYS A 79 -20.08 -3.59 -10.69
C CYS A 79 -21.55 -3.94 -10.94
N LYS A 80 -22.05 -4.98 -10.25
CA LYS A 80 -23.47 -5.36 -10.26
C LYS A 80 -24.12 -4.92 -8.96
N ARG A 81 -25.28 -4.29 -9.06
CA ARG A 81 -26.07 -3.87 -7.89
C ARG A 81 -27.35 -4.65 -7.82
N TYR A 82 -27.63 -5.22 -6.66
CA TYR A 82 -28.84 -5.98 -6.36
C TYR A 82 -29.64 -5.32 -5.26
N TYR A 83 -30.95 -5.53 -5.31
CA TYR A 83 -31.86 -5.22 -4.21
C TYR A 83 -32.85 -6.37 -4.04
N ALA A 84 -32.89 -6.97 -2.86
CA ALA A 84 -33.72 -8.15 -2.57
C ALA A 84 -33.55 -9.22 -3.66
N GLU A 85 -32.28 -9.59 -3.92
CA GLU A 85 -31.84 -10.58 -4.91
C GLU A 85 -32.12 -10.24 -6.39
N LYS A 86 -32.78 -9.11 -6.68
CA LYS A 86 -33.05 -8.67 -8.04
C LYS A 86 -31.93 -7.75 -8.55
N LEU A 87 -31.38 -8.06 -9.72
CA LEU A 87 -30.40 -7.21 -10.39
C LEU A 87 -31.04 -5.87 -10.75
N LEU A 88 -30.52 -4.78 -10.18
CA LEU A 88 -30.96 -3.42 -10.48
C LEU A 88 -30.21 -2.81 -11.67
N ASN A 89 -28.89 -2.98 -11.69
CA ASN A 89 -28.04 -2.52 -12.78
C ASN A 89 -26.68 -3.21 -12.78
N THR A 90 -26.05 -3.14 -13.95
CA THR A 90 -24.63 -3.39 -14.15
C THR A 90 -23.99 -2.08 -14.60
N SER A 91 -22.77 -1.82 -14.16
CA SER A 91 -21.97 -0.67 -14.58
C SER A 91 -20.51 -1.10 -14.65
N ASP A 92 -19.76 -0.57 -15.61
CA ASP A 92 -18.30 -0.67 -15.53
C ASP A 92 -17.84 0.20 -14.35
N PHE A 93 -16.79 -0.20 -13.67
CA PHE A 93 -16.19 0.58 -12.61
C PHE A 93 -14.69 0.78 -12.80
N THR A 94 -14.22 1.94 -12.37
CA THR A 94 -12.80 2.23 -12.23
C THR A 94 -12.52 2.97 -10.93
N ILE A 95 -11.32 2.80 -10.40
CA ILE A 95 -10.79 3.63 -9.31
C ILE A 95 -9.96 4.74 -9.95
N THR A 96 -10.20 5.98 -9.55
CA THR A 96 -9.49 7.15 -10.07
C THR A 96 -9.17 8.11 -8.94
N ASN A 97 -8.08 8.87 -9.09
CA ASN A 97 -7.75 9.98 -8.23
C ASN A 97 -8.30 11.32 -8.76
N THR A 98 -9.22 11.29 -9.72
CA THR A 98 -9.83 12.51 -10.29
C THR A 98 -11.21 12.71 -9.70
N SER A 99 -11.40 13.82 -9.00
CA SER A 99 -12.67 14.23 -8.37
C SER A 99 -13.77 14.58 -9.37
N CYS A 100 -15.01 14.77 -8.87
CA CYS A 100 -16.18 15.18 -9.66
C CYS A 100 -15.97 16.50 -10.43
N LYS A 101 -15.04 17.34 -9.97
CA LYS A 101 -14.69 18.64 -10.57
C LYS A 101 -13.52 18.55 -11.55
N ASN A 102 -13.16 17.34 -11.99
CA ASN A 102 -12.01 17.06 -12.85
C ASN A 102 -10.68 17.57 -12.29
N LYS A 103 -10.54 17.60 -10.96
CA LYS A 103 -9.28 17.90 -10.28
C LYS A 103 -8.62 16.62 -9.82
N ILE A 104 -7.34 16.49 -10.08
CA ILE A 104 -6.51 15.43 -9.50
C ILE A 104 -6.42 15.68 -8.01
N ASP A 105 -6.73 14.64 -7.25
CA ASP A 105 -6.66 14.58 -5.80
C ASP A 105 -5.48 13.68 -5.42
N SER A 106 -4.61 14.16 -4.55
CA SER A 106 -3.46 13.36 -4.08
C SER A 106 -3.77 12.57 -2.82
N LYS A 107 -4.93 12.79 -2.21
CA LYS A 107 -5.34 12.17 -0.95
C LYS A 107 -6.46 11.18 -1.16
N ASP A 108 -7.47 11.57 -1.93
CA ASP A 108 -8.70 10.80 -2.05
C ASP A 108 -8.76 9.99 -3.35
N GLU A 109 -9.28 8.78 -3.23
CA GLU A 109 -9.62 7.93 -4.37
C GLU A 109 -11.14 7.92 -4.58
N TYR A 110 -11.55 7.73 -5.83
CA TYR A 110 -12.93 7.83 -6.24
C TYR A 110 -13.33 6.58 -7.01
N LEU A 111 -14.47 6.01 -6.66
CA LEU A 111 -15.17 5.00 -7.42
C LEU A 111 -15.97 5.69 -8.54
N LYS A 112 -15.58 5.43 -9.79
CA LYS A 112 -16.33 5.84 -10.97
C LYS A 112 -17.15 4.67 -11.48
N LEU A 113 -18.47 4.83 -11.53
CA LEU A 113 -19.41 3.90 -12.12
C LEU A 113 -19.91 4.45 -13.46
N ILE A 114 -19.75 3.68 -14.52
CA ILE A 114 -20.13 4.02 -15.89
C ILE A 114 -21.33 3.16 -16.24
N LYS A 115 -22.51 3.79 -16.34
CA LYS A 115 -23.72 3.10 -16.77
C LYS A 115 -23.72 2.90 -18.28
N SER A 116 -24.46 1.90 -18.76
CA SER A 116 -24.72 1.68 -20.19
C SER A 116 -25.30 2.91 -20.92
N THR A 117 -25.97 3.80 -20.19
CA THR A 117 -26.51 5.07 -20.72
C THR A 117 -25.46 6.17 -20.90
N GLY A 118 -24.19 5.91 -20.61
CA GLY A 118 -23.10 6.90 -20.66
C GLY A 118 -23.07 7.87 -19.47
N LYS A 119 -24.04 7.78 -18.54
CA LYS A 119 -24.03 8.58 -17.31
C LYS A 119 -23.01 8.01 -16.32
N ASN A 120 -22.06 8.86 -15.93
CA ASN A 120 -21.05 8.55 -14.93
C ASN A 120 -21.53 8.96 -13.55
N ILE A 121 -21.35 8.09 -12.57
CA ILE A 121 -21.54 8.39 -11.15
C ILE A 121 -20.17 8.29 -10.50
N LEU A 122 -19.77 9.33 -9.76
CA LEU A 122 -18.54 9.33 -8.98
C LEU A 122 -18.90 9.31 -7.49
N ARG A 123 -18.14 8.55 -6.70
CA ARG A 123 -18.25 8.41 -5.24
C ARG A 123 -16.85 8.52 -4.65
N CYS A 124 -16.66 9.27 -3.57
CA CYS A 124 -15.40 9.24 -2.84
C CYS A 124 -15.29 7.91 -2.09
N ILE A 125 -14.11 7.29 -2.06
CA ILE A 125 -13.80 6.13 -1.24
C ILE A 125 -13.06 6.65 -0.02
N ASN A 126 -13.73 6.65 1.13
CA ASN A 126 -13.10 7.06 2.39
C ASN A 126 -12.11 6.00 2.88
N GLY A 127 -12.39 4.73 2.55
CA GLY A 127 -11.46 3.65 2.83
C GLY A 127 -12.08 2.27 2.69
N ILE A 128 -11.17 1.29 2.63
CA ILE A 128 -11.48 -0.12 2.90
C ILE A 128 -10.72 -0.47 4.18
N THR A 129 -11.44 -0.86 5.23
CA THR A 129 -10.88 -1.11 6.56
C THR A 129 -11.18 -2.52 7.02
N GLN A 130 -10.35 -3.06 7.88
CA GLN A 130 -10.57 -4.35 8.53
C GLN A 130 -10.83 -4.11 10.01
N ASP A 131 -11.86 -4.73 10.55
CA ASP A 131 -12.18 -4.77 11.98
C ASP A 131 -12.44 -6.22 12.39
N GLY A 132 -11.51 -6.79 13.17
CA GLY A 132 -11.46 -8.23 13.42
C GLY A 132 -11.36 -9.04 12.12
N ASN A 133 -12.37 -9.90 11.90
CA ASN A 133 -12.47 -10.75 10.70
C ASN A 133 -13.30 -10.10 9.59
N ASP A 134 -13.89 -8.94 9.86
CA ASP A 134 -14.79 -8.26 8.92
C ASP A 134 -14.04 -7.19 8.14
N ILE A 135 -14.42 -7.00 6.88
CA ILE A 135 -13.88 -5.97 6.01
C ILE A 135 -14.99 -5.01 5.63
N TYR A 136 -14.74 -3.71 5.73
CA TYR A 136 -15.71 -2.65 5.48
C TYR A 136 -15.26 -1.75 4.32
N LEU A 137 -16.22 -1.31 3.53
CA LEU A 137 -16.06 -0.30 2.49
C LEU A 137 -16.89 0.91 2.88
N SER A 138 -16.26 2.08 2.91
CA SER A 138 -16.93 3.36 3.14
C SER A 138 -16.87 4.20 1.87
N ILE A 139 -18.04 4.52 1.31
CA ILE A 139 -18.14 5.43 0.15
C ILE A 139 -19.02 6.63 0.47
N GLU A 140 -18.56 7.83 0.12
CA GLU A 140 -19.31 9.05 0.33
C GLU A 140 -20.05 9.49 -0.96
N PHE A 141 -21.27 9.98 -0.77
CA PHE A 141 -22.01 10.67 -1.82
C PHE A 141 -21.74 12.17 -1.74
N ASN A 142 -20.79 12.67 -2.55
CA ASN A 142 -20.70 14.07 -2.99
C ASN A 142 -21.08 15.14 -1.92
N GLY A 143 -20.47 15.09 -0.73
CA GLY A 143 -20.67 16.07 0.35
C GLY A 143 -21.73 15.72 1.39
N ASN A 144 -22.27 14.48 1.41
CA ASN A 144 -23.13 14.01 2.49
C ASN A 144 -22.29 13.61 3.71
N LEU A 145 -22.69 14.12 4.88
CA LEU A 145 -22.01 13.87 6.16
C LEU A 145 -22.02 12.40 6.62
N SER A 146 -22.89 11.56 6.04
CA SER A 146 -23.02 10.15 6.39
C SER A 146 -22.57 9.27 5.22
N PRO A 147 -21.40 8.61 5.32
CA PRO A 147 -20.95 7.69 4.29
C PRO A 147 -21.86 6.46 4.22
N MET A 148 -21.97 5.86 3.04
CA MET A 148 -22.56 4.54 2.90
C MET A 148 -21.51 3.51 3.33
N LEU A 149 -21.84 2.75 4.37
CA LEU A 149 -21.02 1.66 4.88
C LEU A 149 -21.52 0.32 4.32
N PHE A 150 -20.55 -0.49 3.91
CA PHE A 150 -20.79 -1.84 3.44
C PHE A 150 -19.86 -2.81 4.14
N LYS A 151 -20.38 -4.00 4.49
CA LYS A 151 -19.61 -5.12 4.98
C LYS A 151 -19.36 -6.12 3.84
N LYS A 152 -18.11 -6.56 3.70
CA LYS A 152 -17.73 -7.57 2.72
C LYS A 152 -18.30 -8.92 3.14
N GLN A 153 -18.79 -9.69 2.18
CA GLN A 153 -19.12 -11.10 2.41
C GLN A 153 -17.84 -11.84 2.81
N GLY A 154 -17.87 -12.54 3.94
CA GLY A 154 -16.81 -13.47 4.30
C GLY A 154 -16.68 -14.57 3.24
N VAL A 155 -15.45 -14.99 2.97
CA VAL A 155 -15.14 -16.18 2.15
C VAL A 155 -15.31 -17.42 3.01
#